data_AF-A0AAJ0HD42-F1
#
_entry.id   AF-A0AAJ0HD42-F1
#
_cell.length_a   1.000
_cell.length_b   1.000
_cell.length_c   1.000
_cell.angle_alpha   90.00
_cell.angle_beta   90.00
_cell.angle_gamma   90.00
#
_symmetry.space_group_name_H-M   'P 1'
#
loop_
_entity.id
_entity.type
_entity.pdbx_description
1 polymer ?
#
loop_
_entity_poly.entity_id
_entity_poly.type
_entity_poly.pdbx_seq_one_letter_code
_entity_poly.pdbx_strand_id
1 'polypeptide(L)'
;KVSRFMTIVHPGNQPTPMDWIFDLRTYGMKIAMSTPSEGRLLFNGLEVIYSDVTFQMNCFTEMLYHLVEEIDGVMGQLTFLSILKDEMPPILWDKLSDDSLQDKVGYSFLTDPKNQWMEGY
;
A
#
# COMPACT_ATOMS: atom_id res chain seq x y z
N LYS A 1 -7.30 -32.92 -7.82
CA LYS A 1 -6.74 -32.41 -9.09
C LYS A 1 -7.12 -30.94 -9.18
N VAL A 2 -6.15 -30.01 -9.18
CA VAL A 2 -6.43 -28.57 -9.25
C VAL A 2 -6.39 -28.16 -10.72
N SER A 3 -7.50 -27.63 -11.22
CA SER A 3 -7.61 -27.09 -12.57
C SER A 3 -7.55 -25.57 -12.50
N ARG A 4 -6.71 -24.98 -13.35
CA ARG A 4 -6.40 -23.55 -13.37
C ARG A 4 -6.68 -22.99 -14.75
N PHE A 5 -7.31 -21.82 -14.80
CA PHE A 5 -7.48 -21.04 -16.02
C PHE A 5 -6.96 -19.63 -15.73
N MET A 6 -5.91 -19.23 -16.43
CA MET A 6 -5.10 -18.04 -16.12
C MET A 6 -4.66 -17.97 -14.65
N THR A 7 -5.12 -16.98 -13.88
CA THR A 7 -4.75 -16.75 -12.47
C THR A 7 -5.76 -17.33 -11.48
N ILE A 8 -6.92 -17.82 -11.95
CA ILE A 8 -7.99 -18.29 -11.07
C ILE A 8 -7.89 -19.81 -10.88
N VAL A 9 -7.99 -20.22 -9.61
CA VAL A 9 -7.99 -21.63 -9.17
C VAL A 9 -9.35 -21.96 -8.57
N HIS A 10 -10.05 -22.94 -9.14
CA HIS A 10 -11.29 -23.46 -8.56
C HIS A 10 -11.03 -24.85 -7.96
N PRO A 11 -11.27 -25.05 -6.66
CA PRO A 11 -11.15 -26.37 -6.06
C PRO A 11 -12.31 -27.25 -6.53
N GLY A 12 -12.01 -28.24 -7.38
CA GLY A 12 -12.96 -29.30 -7.74
C GLY A 12 -13.73 -29.13 -9.04
N ASN A 13 -13.59 -28.02 -9.77
CA ASN A 13 -14.19 -27.84 -11.10
C ASN A 13 -13.18 -27.30 -12.11
N GLN A 14 -13.28 -27.72 -13.38
CA GLN A 14 -12.47 -27.15 -14.46
C GLN A 14 -12.97 -25.73 -14.75
N PRO A 15 -12.18 -24.67 -14.46
CA PRO A 15 -12.63 -23.32 -14.73
C PRO A 15 -12.83 -23.13 -16.22
N THR A 16 -14.00 -22.63 -16.60
CA THR A 16 -14.28 -22.26 -17.97
C THR A 16 -13.89 -20.80 -18.22
N PRO A 17 -13.62 -20.40 -19.47
CA PRO A 17 -13.44 -19.00 -19.83
C PRO A 17 -14.61 -18.11 -19.39
N MET A 18 -15.82 -18.69 -19.33
CA MET A 18 -17.01 -17.97 -18.92
C MET A 18 -17.03 -17.67 -17.42
N ASP A 19 -16.59 -18.60 -16.58
CA ASP A 19 -16.46 -18.38 -15.13
C ASP A 19 -15.50 -17.21 -14.85
N TRP A 20 -14.38 -17.13 -15.57
CA TRP A 20 -13.43 -16.02 -15.45
C TRP A 20 -14.05 -14.65 -15.77
N ILE A 21 -14.86 -14.57 -16.83
CA ILE A 21 -15.55 -13.32 -17.20
C ILE A 21 -16.55 -12.91 -16.11
N PHE A 22 -17.28 -13.87 -15.52
CA PHE A 22 -18.21 -13.59 -14.44
C PHE A 22 -17.50 -13.14 -13.16
N ASP A 23 -16.38 -13.76 -12.82
CA ASP A 23 -15.55 -13.38 -11.68
C ASP A 23 -14.99 -11.96 -11.87
N LEU A 24 -14.48 -11.63 -13.06
CA LEU A 24 -14.01 -10.29 -13.39
C LEU A 24 -15.12 -9.25 -13.27
N ARG A 25 -16.32 -9.55 -13.78
CA ARG A 25 -17.47 -8.64 -13.67
C ARG A 25 -17.88 -8.43 -12.21
N THR A 26 -17.92 -9.50 -11.42
CA THR A 26 -18.29 -9.45 -10.00
C THR A 26 -17.25 -8.67 -9.20
N TYR A 27 -15.97 -8.87 -9.51
CA TYR A 27 -14.86 -8.11 -8.94
C TYR A 27 -14.95 -6.62 -9.29
N GLY A 28 -15.19 -6.28 -10.57
CA GLY A 28 -15.38 -4.90 -11.00
C GLY A 28 -16.58 -4.22 -10.33
N MET A 29 -17.69 -4.95 -10.16
CA MET A 29 -18.84 -4.47 -9.41
C MET A 29 -18.50 -4.25 -7.92
N LYS A 30 -17.75 -5.18 -7.31
CA LYS A 30 -17.28 -5.03 -5.94
C LYS A 30 -16.45 -3.75 -5.79
N ILE A 31 -15.48 -3.52 -6.67
CA ILE A 31 -14.69 -2.28 -6.70
C ILE A 31 -15.60 -1.06 -6.84
N ALA A 32 -16.52 -1.04 -7.80
CA ALA A 32 -17.41 0.11 -7.99
C ALA A 32 -18.27 0.41 -6.75
N MET A 33 -18.63 -0.60 -5.96
CA MET A 33 -19.45 -0.44 -4.76
C MET A 33 -18.64 -0.15 -3.49
N SER A 34 -17.46 -0.77 -3.33
CA SER A 34 -16.63 -0.68 -2.13
C SER A 34 -15.58 0.41 -2.19
N THR A 35 -15.14 0.81 -3.38
CA THR A 35 -14.13 1.86 -3.52
C THR A 35 -14.77 3.21 -3.19
N PRO A 36 -14.22 3.97 -2.23
CA PRO A 36 -14.72 5.30 -1.93
C PRO A 36 -14.58 6.19 -3.17
N SER A 37 -15.71 6.64 -3.71
CA SER A 37 -15.75 7.66 -4.76
C SER A 37 -15.73 9.04 -4.11
N GLU A 38 -15.21 10.04 -4.82
CA GLU A 38 -14.97 11.43 -4.36
C GLU A 38 -16.19 12.12 -3.70
N GLY A 39 -17.42 11.60 -3.90
CA GLY A 39 -18.64 12.09 -3.26
C GLY A 39 -19.05 11.46 -1.92
N ARG A 40 -18.32 10.47 -1.37
CA ARG A 40 -18.64 9.82 -0.08
C ARG A 40 -17.85 10.33 1.13
N LEU A 41 -16.83 11.14 0.91
CA LEU A 41 -16.06 11.77 1.98
C LEU A 41 -16.56 13.19 2.14
N LEU A 42 -17.42 13.41 3.14
CA LEU A 42 -17.86 14.75 3.48
C LEU A 42 -16.89 15.32 4.52
N PHE A 43 -16.18 16.38 4.12
CA PHE A 43 -15.36 17.17 5.04
C PHE A 43 -16.23 18.28 5.63
N ASN A 44 -16.63 18.12 6.89
CA ASN A 44 -17.32 19.16 7.65
C ASN A 44 -16.35 19.75 8.68
N GLY A 45 -15.46 20.64 8.21
CA GLY A 45 -14.42 21.23 9.05
C GLY A 45 -13.47 20.18 9.62
N LEU A 46 -13.61 19.87 10.92
CA LEU A 46 -12.82 18.87 11.63
C LEU A 46 -13.45 17.48 11.63
N GLU A 47 -14.59 17.26 10.99
CA GLU A 47 -15.25 15.94 10.93
C GLU A 47 -15.21 15.38 9.51
N VAL A 48 -14.84 14.10 9.40
CA VAL A 48 -14.90 13.33 8.16
C VAL A 48 -16.00 12.29 8.31
N ILE A 49 -16.99 12.37 7.45
CA ILE A 49 -18.10 11.42 7.42
C ILE A 49 -17.85 10.46 6.25
N TYR A 50 -17.78 9.17 6.56
CA TYR A 50 -17.72 8.09 5.59
C TYR A 50 -18.81 7.05 5.86
N SER A 51 -19.82 7.00 5.00
CA SER A 51 -20.97 6.10 5.15
C SER A 51 -21.63 6.25 6.54
N ASP A 52 -21.65 5.20 7.37
CA ASP A 52 -22.23 5.23 8.72
C ASP A 52 -21.22 5.61 9.82
N VAL A 53 -19.95 5.87 9.45
CA VAL A 53 -18.89 6.21 10.40
C VAL A 53 -18.55 7.68 10.27
N THR A 54 -18.78 8.42 11.35
CA THR A 54 -18.32 9.81 11.49
C THR A 54 -17.13 9.81 12.43
N PHE A 55 -16.00 10.34 11.98
CA PHE A 55 -14.83 10.48 12.83
C PHE A 55 -14.30 11.90 12.78
N GLN A 56 -13.83 12.37 13.92
CA GLN A 56 -13.16 13.65 14.00
C GLN A 56 -11.72 13.50 13.48
N MET A 57 -11.24 14.52 12.79
CA MET A 57 -9.93 14.57 12.14
C MET A 57 -8.79 14.48 13.16
N ASN A 58 -8.96 15.03 14.37
CA ASN A 58 -8.04 14.84 15.49
C ASN A 58 -7.92 13.35 15.85
N CYS A 59 -9.04 12.65 16.04
CA CYS A 59 -9.04 11.22 16.36
C CYS A 59 -8.44 10.38 15.22
N PHE A 60 -8.68 10.76 13.96
CA PHE A 60 -8.06 10.11 12.82
C PHE A 60 -6.53 10.32 12.80
N THR A 61 -6.08 11.53 13.08
CA THR A 61 -4.65 11.85 13.12
C THR A 61 -3.97 11.13 14.28
N GLU A 62 -4.59 11.09 15.47
CA GLU A 62 -4.13 10.31 16.62
C GLU A 62 -4.05 8.82 16.30
N MET A 63 -5.07 8.26 15.65
CA MET A 63 -5.07 6.87 15.20
C MET A 63 -3.93 6.60 14.22
N LEU A 64 -3.68 7.49 13.26
CA LEU A 64 -2.55 7.36 12.33
C LEU A 64 -1.21 7.42 13.06
N TYR A 65 -1.04 8.33 14.02
CA TYR A 65 0.18 8.40 14.82
C TYR A 65 0.41 7.10 15.60
N HIS A 66 -0.62 6.56 16.25
CA HIS A 66 -0.52 5.28 16.95
C HIS A 66 -0.22 4.11 16.02
N LEU A 67 -0.83 4.08 14.84
CA LEU A 67 -0.57 3.04 13.85
C LEU A 67 0.88 3.11 13.36
N VAL A 68 1.41 4.31 13.10
CA VAL A 68 2.82 4.50 12.71
C VAL A 68 3.75 4.06 13.84
N GLU A 69 3.43 4.39 15.09
CA GLU A 69 4.20 3.97 16.27
C GLU A 69 4.21 2.44 16.44
N GLU A 70 3.05 1.79 16.28
CA GLU A 70 2.94 0.33 16.31
C GLU A 70 3.73 -0.33 15.18
N ILE A 71 3.64 0.20 13.96
CA ILE A 71 4.42 -0.29 12.83
C ILE A 71 5.91 -0.12 13.07
N ASP A 72 6.36 1.01 13.62
CA ASP A 72 7.79 1.21 13.95
C ASP A 72 8.26 0.17 14.97
N GLY A 73 7.43 -0.13 15.99
CA GLY A 73 7.71 -1.19 16.95
C GLY A 73 7.79 -2.58 16.30
N VAL A 74 6.80 -2.95 15.49
CA VAL A 74 6.75 -4.25 14.80
C VAL A 74 7.88 -4.40 13.79
N MET A 75 8.13 -3.36 12.98
CA MET A 75 9.23 -3.36 12.00
C MET A 75 10.57 -3.43 12.72
N GLY A 76 10.78 -2.67 13.80
CA GLY A 76 11.99 -2.76 14.61
C GLY A 76 12.22 -4.16 15.20
N GLN A 77 11.16 -4.86 15.59
CA GLN A 77 11.23 -6.24 16.05
C GLN A 77 11.56 -7.22 14.92
N LEU A 78 10.88 -7.12 13.77
CA LEU A 78 11.06 -8.02 12.63
C LEU A 78 12.41 -7.86 11.93
N THR A 79 12.93 -6.64 11.90
CA THR A 79 14.23 -6.30 11.29
C THR A 79 15.39 -6.44 12.27
N PHE A 80 15.13 -6.79 13.54
CA PHE A 80 16.10 -6.78 14.64
C PHE A 80 16.79 -5.40 14.86
N LEU A 81 16.24 -4.34 14.28
CA LEU A 81 16.77 -2.97 14.39
C LEU A 81 16.50 -2.33 15.76
N SER A 82 15.71 -2.97 16.62
CA SER A 82 15.49 -2.52 18.01
C SER A 82 16.78 -2.40 18.83
N ILE A 83 17.88 -3.06 18.41
CA ILE A 83 19.19 -3.01 19.05
C ILE A 83 20.10 -1.93 18.41
N LEU A 84 19.84 -1.55 17.16
CA LEU A 84 20.72 -0.71 16.33
C LEU A 84 20.10 0.66 16.00
N LYS A 85 19.05 1.07 16.72
CA LYS A 85 18.29 2.30 16.43
C LYS A 85 19.18 3.55 16.38
N ASP A 86 20.27 3.57 17.15
CA ASP A 86 21.25 4.66 17.19
C ASP A 86 22.38 4.56 16.15
N GLU A 87 22.55 3.41 15.48
CA GLU A 87 23.60 3.17 14.47
C GLU A 87 23.07 3.22 13.02
N MET A 88 21.77 3.49 12.83
CA MET A 88 21.17 3.51 11.50
C MET A 88 21.53 4.80 10.76
N PRO A 89 22.03 4.71 9.50
CA PRO A 89 22.35 5.90 8.73
C PRO A 89 21.07 6.70 8.46
N PRO A 90 21.09 8.03 8.69
CA PRO A 90 19.91 8.86 8.47
C PRO A 90 19.59 8.91 6.96
N ILE A 91 18.39 8.43 6.60
CA ILE A 91 17.90 8.51 5.22
C ILE A 91 17.41 9.95 5.00
N LEU A 92 18.07 10.69 4.10
CA LEU A 92 17.68 12.04 3.71
C LEU A 92 16.51 11.99 2.71
N TRP A 93 15.30 11.71 3.21
CA TRP A 93 14.09 11.57 2.41
C TRP A 93 13.83 12.75 1.46
N ASP A 94 14.16 13.98 1.88
CA ASP A 94 14.00 15.18 1.04
C ASP A 94 14.88 15.18 -0.22
N LYS A 95 15.99 14.44 -0.19
CA LYS A 95 16.93 14.30 -1.31
C LYS A 95 16.74 13.00 -2.08
N LEU A 96 15.84 12.13 -1.63
CA LEU A 96 15.50 10.90 -2.33
C LEU A 96 14.64 11.24 -3.54
N SER A 97 15.17 11.06 -4.74
CA SER A 97 14.44 11.25 -5.99
C SER A 97 14.29 9.92 -6.70
N ASP A 98 13.09 9.61 -7.18
CA ASP A 98 12.84 8.48 -8.08
C ASP A 98 12.51 9.03 -9.47
N ASP A 99 13.11 8.46 -10.52
CA ASP A 99 12.77 8.78 -11.90
C ASP A 99 11.77 7.76 -12.45
N SER A 100 10.49 8.02 -12.19
CA SER A 100 9.37 7.17 -12.64
C SER A 100 9.26 7.00 -14.16
N LEU A 101 10.01 7.76 -14.96
CA LEU A 101 10.03 7.64 -16.43
C LEU A 101 11.04 6.60 -16.92
N GLN A 102 11.90 6.08 -16.05
CA GLN A 102 12.88 5.04 -16.39
C GLN A 102 12.21 3.66 -16.45
N ASP A 103 11.79 3.25 -17.66
CA ASP A 103 11.20 1.93 -17.92
C ASP A 103 12.25 0.83 -18.17
N LYS A 104 13.48 0.99 -17.65
CA LYS A 104 14.53 0.00 -17.81
C LYS A 104 14.28 -1.16 -16.85
N VAL A 105 14.21 -2.39 -17.39
CA VAL A 105 14.13 -3.60 -16.58
C VAL A 105 15.33 -3.67 -15.62
N GLY A 106 15.05 -3.68 -14.31
CA GLY A 106 16.07 -3.66 -13.26
C GLY A 106 16.53 -2.27 -12.82
N TYR A 107 15.86 -1.20 -13.26
CA TYR A 107 16.04 0.12 -12.66
C TYR A 107 15.52 0.11 -11.22
N SER A 108 16.29 0.74 -10.34
CA SER A 108 15.92 1.03 -8.96
C SER A 108 16.39 2.44 -8.65
N PHE A 109 15.63 3.17 -7.83
CA PHE A 109 16.02 4.49 -7.34
C PHE A 109 17.42 4.49 -6.70
N LEU A 110 17.90 3.35 -6.17
CA LEU A 110 19.26 3.21 -5.64
C LEU A 110 20.36 3.41 -6.71
N THR A 111 20.03 3.20 -7.98
CA THR A 111 20.96 3.38 -9.12
C THR A 111 20.82 4.75 -9.78
N ASP A 112 19.96 5.62 -9.26
CA ASP A 112 19.76 6.96 -9.81
C ASP A 112 20.97 7.87 -9.50
N PRO A 113 21.54 8.57 -10.49
CA PRO A 113 22.62 9.54 -10.27
C PRO A 113 22.31 10.62 -9.22
N LYS A 114 21.04 10.96 -9.03
CA LYS A 114 20.60 11.94 -8.02
C LYS A 114 20.72 11.40 -6.58
N ASN A 115 20.78 10.08 -6.43
CA ASN A 115 20.80 9.37 -5.15
C ASN A 115 22.22 8.91 -4.73
N GLN A 116 23.27 9.42 -5.38
CA GLN A 116 24.68 9.12 -5.07
C GLN A 116 25.10 9.39 -3.62
N TRP A 117 24.34 10.22 -2.90
CA TRP A 117 24.58 10.47 -1.47
C TRP A 117 24.41 9.21 -0.60
N MET A 118 23.79 8.14 -1.13
CA MET A 118 23.65 6.84 -0.46
C MET A 118 24.86 5.90 -0.64
N GLU A 119 25.79 6.16 -1.56
CA GLU A 119 26.93 5.26 -1.83
C GLU A 119 28.01 5.23 -0.72
N GLY A 120 27.85 6.04 0.33
CA GLY A 120 28.81 6.19 1.43
C GLY A 120 28.36 5.62 2.78
N TYR A 121 27.26 4.88 2.83
CA TYR A 121 26.71 4.26 4.04
C TYR A 121 26.75 2.72 3.97
#